data_AF-A0A6I2SKD8-F1
#
_entry.id   AF-A0A6I2SKD8-F1
#
_cell.length_a   1.000
_cell.length_b   1.000
_cell.length_c   1.000
_cell.angle_alpha   90.00
_cell.angle_beta   90.00
_cell.angle_gamma   90.00
#
_symmetry.space_group_name_H-M   'P 1'
#
loop_
_entity.id
_entity.type
_entity.pdbx_description
1 polymer ?
#
loop_
_entity_poly.entity_id
_entity_poly.type
_entity_poly.pdbx_seq_one_letter_code
_entity_poly.pdbx_strand_id
1 'polypeptide(L)'
;MYRPQRAIVLILCLMACTSAYCLEVTDVNFPIRDGGVVTFSHNKHLQTPAIGDNCNICHEHFFKTKRIRPVTMAEMARGRSCGGCHNGRRAFPLSDCGKCHPTRDLTFKIPGGDQVLFSHTPHTSRFRCTDCHTRIYGYGRAQRPVSMDEMGRGRSCGACHGQSAFSLFSCNRCHQKSYDASYRVVPTGPVTFSHGPHAKLPGCGACHPHLFNKGKNRPSSMMEMEKGRSCGACHTGRRAFDLNDCSRCHMAGKIVMKVKGSTPVTFPHAPHTAKYGCTDCHPRLFRLGYVKQRGITMEQMDQGKSCGACHDDTTAFNTRFNCHRCHDM
;
A
#
# COMPACT_ATOMS: atom_id res chain seq x y z
N MET A 1 -19.21 81.61 -64.38
CA MET A 1 -18.35 81.33 -65.56
C MET A 1 -17.20 80.44 -65.12
N TYR A 2 -17.06 79.30 -65.80
CA TYR A 2 -15.83 78.54 -66.10
C TYR A 2 -14.77 78.22 -65.01
N ARG A 3 -14.72 76.93 -64.64
CA ARG A 3 -13.59 75.96 -64.44
C ARG A 3 -12.14 76.50 -64.32
N PRO A 4 -11.19 75.77 -63.64
CA PRO A 4 -11.05 74.31 -63.75
C PRO A 4 -10.61 73.50 -62.51
N GLN A 5 -10.74 72.19 -62.69
CA GLN A 5 -10.42 71.08 -61.80
C GLN A 5 -8.92 70.96 -61.48
N ARG A 6 -8.58 70.58 -60.23
CA ARG A 6 -7.32 69.91 -59.89
C ARG A 6 -7.61 68.70 -59.01
N ALA A 7 -6.92 67.61 -59.35
CA ALA A 7 -7.13 66.26 -58.89
C ALA A 7 -6.96 66.09 -57.37
N ILE A 8 -7.91 65.39 -56.75
CA ILE A 8 -7.79 64.89 -55.38
C ILE A 8 -6.99 63.58 -55.46
N VAL A 9 -5.72 63.65 -55.04
CA VAL A 9 -4.90 62.45 -54.80
C VAL A 9 -5.36 61.87 -53.46
N LEU A 10 -6.11 60.77 -53.52
CA LEU A 10 -6.48 59.96 -52.36
C LEU A 10 -5.22 59.20 -51.91
N ILE A 11 -4.54 59.74 -50.89
CA ILE A 11 -3.45 59.02 -50.20
C ILE A 11 -4.11 57.93 -49.35
N LEU A 12 -4.12 56.72 -49.89
CA LEU A 12 -4.50 55.49 -49.19
C LEU A 12 -3.44 55.23 -48.11
N CYS A 13 -3.75 55.62 -46.87
CA CYS A 13 -2.90 55.34 -45.72
C CYS A 13 -2.94 53.83 -45.44
N LEU A 14 -1.99 53.09 -46.01
CA LEU A 14 -1.67 51.71 -45.66
C LEU A 14 -1.34 51.67 -44.16
N MET A 15 -2.33 51.33 -43.34
CA MET A 15 -2.08 50.79 -42.00
C MET A 15 -1.31 49.47 -42.20
N ALA A 16 0.01 49.58 -42.22
CA ALA A 16 0.86 48.46 -41.88
C ALA A 16 0.53 48.10 -40.43
N CYS A 17 -0.37 47.12 -40.24
CA CYS A 17 -0.37 46.30 -39.05
C CYS A 17 1.04 45.70 -38.93
N THR A 18 1.93 46.43 -38.26
CA THR A 18 3.15 45.86 -37.75
C THR A 18 2.70 44.78 -36.80
N SER A 19 2.82 43.53 -37.25
CA SER A 19 2.66 42.37 -36.40
C SER A 19 3.67 42.58 -35.28
N ALA A 20 3.19 42.98 -34.11
CA ALA A 20 4.00 42.96 -32.91
C ALA A 20 4.47 41.51 -32.78
N TYR A 21 5.73 41.26 -33.12
CA TYR A 21 6.39 40.00 -32.80
C TYR A 21 6.35 39.92 -31.28
N CYS A 22 5.35 39.23 -30.75
CA CYS A 22 5.33 38.86 -29.36
C CYS A 22 6.51 37.90 -29.19
N LEU A 23 7.62 38.40 -28.66
CA LEU A 23 8.72 37.56 -28.22
C LEU A 23 8.14 36.62 -27.17
N GLU A 24 7.83 35.38 -27.55
CA GLU A 24 7.35 34.37 -26.62
C GLU A 24 8.49 34.03 -25.66
N VAL A 25 8.47 34.66 -24.48
CA VAL A 25 9.45 34.38 -23.43
C VAL A 25 9.09 33.04 -22.79
N THR A 26 9.94 32.05 -22.99
CA THR A 26 9.71 30.67 -22.52
C THR A 26 10.16 30.46 -21.09
N ASP A 27 9.53 29.51 -20.40
CA ASP A 27 9.90 29.14 -19.04
C ASP A 27 11.30 28.49 -18.98
N VAL A 28 12.03 28.76 -17.91
CA VAL A 28 13.41 28.29 -17.72
C VAL A 28 13.44 27.18 -16.68
N ASN A 29 13.96 26.02 -17.07
CA ASN A 29 14.13 24.88 -16.18
C ASN A 29 15.52 24.88 -15.54
N PHE A 30 15.55 24.90 -14.21
CA PHE A 30 16.76 24.77 -13.40
C PHE A 30 16.85 23.33 -12.88
N PRO A 31 17.66 22.46 -13.51
CA PRO A 31 17.95 21.15 -12.96
C PRO A 31 18.84 21.31 -11.73
N ILE A 32 18.32 20.92 -10.58
CA ILE A 32 19.05 20.97 -9.32
C ILE A 32 19.63 19.59 -9.09
N ARG A 33 20.95 19.52 -8.91
CA ARG A 33 21.60 18.30 -8.46
C ARG A 33 20.90 17.86 -7.18
N ASP A 34 20.34 16.65 -7.21
CA ASP A 34 19.57 16.09 -6.09
C ASP A 34 18.20 16.83 -5.86
N GLY A 35 17.90 18.03 -6.37
CA GLY A 35 16.67 18.78 -6.02
C GLY A 35 15.46 18.67 -6.97
N GLY A 36 15.53 17.85 -8.02
CA GLY A 36 14.54 17.86 -9.11
C GLY A 36 14.74 19.03 -10.06
N VAL A 37 13.68 19.43 -10.77
CA VAL A 37 13.70 20.59 -11.67
C VAL A 37 12.83 21.69 -11.08
N VAL A 38 13.40 22.89 -10.93
CA VAL A 38 12.64 24.09 -10.59
C VAL A 38 12.38 24.84 -11.88
N THR A 39 11.11 25.05 -12.22
CA THR A 39 10.72 25.82 -13.40
C THR A 39 10.45 27.26 -13.00
N PHE A 40 11.19 28.19 -13.59
CA PHE A 40 10.92 29.61 -13.52
C PHE A 40 9.99 30.00 -14.67
N SER A 41 8.86 30.63 -14.34
CA SER A 41 7.89 31.03 -15.34
C SER A 41 7.94 32.53 -15.62
N HIS A 42 8.35 32.92 -16.82
CA HIS A 42 8.41 34.33 -17.19
C HIS A 42 7.03 34.98 -17.13
N ASN A 43 6.02 34.32 -17.71
CA ASN A 43 4.65 34.80 -17.72
C ASN A 43 4.14 35.17 -16.31
N LYS A 44 4.31 34.27 -15.34
CA LYS A 44 3.89 34.54 -13.94
C LYS A 44 4.60 35.73 -13.31
N HIS A 45 5.87 35.94 -13.64
CA HIS A 45 6.64 37.05 -13.07
C HIS A 45 6.32 38.39 -13.77
N LEU A 46 6.13 38.39 -15.09
CA LEU A 46 5.76 39.59 -15.86
C LEU A 46 4.34 40.08 -15.52
N GLN A 47 3.44 39.16 -15.16
CA GLN A 47 2.10 39.51 -14.65
C GLN A 47 2.12 40.16 -13.26
N THR A 48 3.26 40.18 -12.56
CA THR A 48 3.37 40.85 -11.26
C THR A 48 3.49 42.36 -11.48
N PRO A 49 2.61 43.21 -10.92
CA PRO A 49 2.61 44.66 -11.19
C PRO A 49 3.93 45.38 -10.87
N ALA A 50 4.71 44.86 -9.91
CA ALA A 50 6.00 45.39 -9.53
C ALA A 50 7.13 45.09 -10.55
N ILE A 51 6.89 44.17 -11.49
CA ILE A 51 7.85 43.78 -12.54
C ILE A 51 7.34 44.26 -13.90
N GLY A 52 6.10 43.93 -14.27
CA GLY A 52 5.54 44.23 -15.59
C GLY A 52 6.44 43.69 -16.71
N ASP A 53 6.59 44.45 -17.79
CA ASP A 53 7.45 44.10 -18.93
C ASP A 53 8.92 44.51 -18.75
N ASN A 54 9.34 44.82 -17.51
CA ASN A 54 10.69 45.32 -17.25
C ASN A 54 11.72 44.19 -17.05
N CYS A 55 12.28 43.73 -18.17
CA CYS A 55 13.30 42.67 -18.23
C CYS A 55 14.60 42.99 -17.46
N ASN A 56 14.96 44.26 -17.33
CA ASN A 56 16.26 44.68 -16.77
C ASN A 56 16.33 44.46 -15.26
N ILE A 57 15.18 44.47 -14.57
CA ILE A 57 15.08 44.14 -13.13
C ILE A 57 15.77 42.81 -12.83
N CYS A 58 15.64 41.84 -13.72
CA CYS A 58 16.21 40.51 -13.57
C CYS A 58 17.55 40.37 -14.30
N HIS A 59 17.64 40.79 -15.57
CA HIS A 59 18.76 40.42 -16.43
C HIS A 59 20.04 41.24 -16.24
N GLU A 60 19.92 42.46 -15.72
CA GLU A 60 21.10 43.29 -15.40
C GLU A 60 21.61 43.01 -13.97
N HIS A 61 20.69 42.78 -13.03
CA HIS A 61 21.02 42.67 -11.60
C HIS A 61 21.23 41.24 -11.12
N PHE A 62 20.42 40.27 -11.58
CA PHE A 62 20.39 38.92 -11.01
C PHE A 62 20.81 37.81 -11.98
N PHE A 63 20.47 37.92 -13.26
CA PHE A 63 20.64 36.85 -14.26
C PHE A 63 21.25 37.36 -15.57
N LYS A 64 22.57 37.31 -15.70
CA LYS A 64 23.24 37.66 -16.97
C LYS A 64 22.90 36.61 -18.04
N THR A 65 22.32 37.06 -19.16
CA THR A 65 21.75 36.24 -20.25
C THR A 65 22.71 35.21 -20.89
N LYS A 66 24.03 35.34 -20.69
CA LYS A 66 25.04 34.42 -21.27
C LYS A 66 25.69 33.46 -20.27
N ARG A 67 25.49 33.61 -18.95
CA ARG A 67 26.12 32.74 -17.92
C ARG A 67 25.24 32.61 -16.68
N ILE A 68 24.58 31.47 -16.54
CA ILE A 68 23.86 31.10 -15.32
C ILE A 68 24.84 30.35 -14.41
N ARG A 69 25.26 30.97 -13.30
CA ARG A 69 26.02 30.29 -12.26
C ARG A 69 25.05 29.56 -11.33
N PRO A 70 25.31 28.27 -10.99
CA PRO A 70 24.57 27.60 -9.94
C PRO A 70 24.67 28.40 -8.63
N VAL A 71 23.55 28.50 -7.93
CA VAL A 71 23.46 29.16 -6.61
C VAL A 71 22.88 28.18 -5.60
N THR A 72 23.34 28.28 -4.36
CA THR A 72 22.82 27.51 -3.23
C THR A 72 21.67 28.25 -2.55
N MET A 73 20.84 27.51 -1.78
CA MET A 73 19.82 28.14 -0.92
C MET A 73 20.44 29.14 0.07
N ALA A 74 21.64 28.86 0.57
CA ALA A 74 22.37 29.76 1.46
C ALA A 74 22.81 31.06 0.76
N GLU A 75 23.18 31.00 -0.52
CA GLU A 75 23.46 32.19 -1.32
C GLU A 75 22.19 32.99 -1.63
N MET A 76 21.08 32.30 -1.92
CA MET A 76 19.78 32.95 -2.11
C MET A 76 19.29 33.62 -0.83
N ALA A 77 19.45 32.99 0.33
CA ALA A 77 19.13 33.61 1.63
C ALA A 77 19.91 34.92 1.89
N ARG A 78 21.06 35.12 1.24
CA ARG A 78 21.85 36.36 1.28
C ARG A 78 21.48 37.36 0.17
N GLY A 79 20.35 37.15 -0.51
CA GLY A 79 19.83 38.06 -1.53
C GLY A 79 20.36 37.82 -2.95
N ARG A 80 21.08 36.73 -3.21
CA ARG A 80 21.52 36.38 -4.57
C ARG A 80 20.38 35.71 -5.36
N SER A 81 20.37 35.89 -6.68
CA SER A 81 19.42 35.23 -7.59
C SER A 81 17.96 35.41 -7.11
N CYS A 82 17.15 34.34 -7.06
CA CYS A 82 15.74 34.38 -6.66
C CYS A 82 15.53 35.03 -5.28
N GLY A 83 16.49 34.88 -4.36
CA GLY A 83 16.41 35.44 -3.02
C GLY A 83 16.53 36.96 -2.93
N GLY A 84 16.93 37.64 -4.02
CA GLY A 84 16.87 39.10 -4.11
C GLY A 84 15.44 39.64 -4.01
N CYS A 85 14.46 38.83 -4.41
CA CYS A 85 13.04 39.17 -4.35
C CYS A 85 12.24 38.25 -3.39
N HIS A 86 12.51 36.94 -3.38
CA HIS A 86 11.82 35.96 -2.53
C HIS A 86 12.31 35.95 -1.07
N ASN A 87 12.33 37.11 -0.44
CA ASN A 87 12.90 37.33 0.90
C ASN A 87 11.84 37.54 2.00
N GLY A 88 10.55 37.35 1.68
CA GLY A 88 9.44 37.63 2.60
C GLY A 88 9.04 39.10 2.69
N ARG A 89 9.79 40.02 2.07
CA ARG A 89 9.46 41.46 2.00
C ARG A 89 8.90 41.86 0.63
N ARG A 90 9.54 41.42 -0.46
CA ARG A 90 9.11 41.75 -1.84
C ARG A 90 8.21 40.67 -2.44
N ALA A 91 8.54 39.41 -2.19
CA ALA A 91 7.75 38.25 -2.55
C ALA A 91 7.80 37.24 -1.39
N PHE A 92 7.05 36.14 -1.53
CA PHE A 92 7.02 35.07 -0.52
C PHE A 92 8.44 34.58 -0.16
N PRO A 93 8.67 34.15 1.09
CA PRO A 93 10.01 33.79 1.56
C PRO A 93 10.52 32.48 0.95
N LEU A 94 11.84 32.34 0.83
CA LEU A 94 12.52 31.10 0.41
C LEU A 94 12.20 29.87 1.29
N SER A 95 11.61 30.07 2.48
CA SER A 95 11.14 28.99 3.35
C SER A 95 9.89 28.28 2.81
N ASP A 96 9.15 28.89 1.88
CA ASP A 96 7.99 28.28 1.22
C ASP A 96 8.46 27.33 0.09
N CYS A 97 9.28 26.34 0.43
CA CYS A 97 9.99 25.48 -0.52
C CYS A 97 9.09 24.95 -1.64
N GLY A 98 7.87 24.52 -1.28
CA GLY A 98 6.90 23.92 -2.21
C GLY A 98 6.43 24.82 -3.36
N LYS A 99 6.56 26.15 -3.23
CA LYS A 99 6.20 27.09 -4.31
C LYS A 99 7.17 27.03 -5.50
N CYS A 100 8.38 26.55 -5.27
CA CYS A 100 9.39 26.38 -6.31
C CYS A 100 9.78 24.90 -6.50
N HIS A 101 9.84 24.13 -5.42
CA HIS A 101 10.19 22.72 -5.39
C HIS A 101 8.92 21.86 -5.25
N PRO A 102 8.29 21.44 -6.37
CA PRO A 102 7.10 20.61 -6.31
C PRO A 102 7.44 19.26 -5.66
N THR A 103 6.69 18.91 -4.62
CA THR A 103 6.72 17.56 -4.05
C THR A 103 5.97 16.61 -4.97
N ARG A 104 6.49 15.40 -5.11
CA ARG A 104 5.83 14.31 -5.83
C ARG A 104 5.74 13.10 -4.95
N ASP A 105 4.67 12.35 -5.11
CA ASP A 105 4.51 11.07 -4.43
C ASP A 105 5.46 10.05 -5.06
N LEU A 106 5.97 9.14 -4.23
CA LEU A 106 7.01 8.19 -4.59
C LEU A 106 6.46 6.78 -4.48
N THR A 107 6.63 5.99 -5.53
CA THR A 107 6.31 4.56 -5.53
C THR A 107 7.60 3.76 -5.49
N PHE A 108 7.81 3.02 -4.40
CA PHE A 108 8.92 2.08 -4.27
C PHE A 108 8.48 0.71 -4.74
N LYS A 109 9.12 0.21 -5.81
CA LYS A 109 8.89 -1.16 -6.30
C LYS A 109 9.70 -2.14 -5.45
N ILE A 110 9.03 -3.12 -4.86
CA ILE A 110 9.64 -4.15 -4.02
C ILE A 110 9.74 -5.45 -4.83
N PRO A 111 10.89 -6.17 -4.77
CA PRO A 111 11.00 -7.50 -5.37
C PRO A 111 9.85 -8.42 -4.94
N GLY A 112 9.27 -9.17 -5.89
CA GLY A 112 8.10 -10.03 -5.62
C GLY A 112 6.74 -9.39 -5.96
N GLY A 113 6.76 -8.27 -6.69
CA GLY A 113 5.57 -7.65 -7.30
C GLY A 113 4.73 -6.82 -6.33
N ASP A 114 5.32 -6.36 -5.22
CA ASP A 114 4.68 -5.44 -4.30
C ASP A 114 5.20 -4.00 -4.50
N GLN A 115 4.45 -3.03 -4.02
CA GLN A 115 4.84 -1.63 -4.05
C GLN A 115 4.43 -0.88 -2.77
N VAL A 116 5.26 0.08 -2.40
CA VAL A 116 5.01 1.02 -1.30
C VAL A 116 4.82 2.40 -1.88
N LEU A 117 3.73 3.07 -1.52
CA LEU A 117 3.48 4.45 -1.89
C LEU A 117 3.82 5.37 -0.70
N PHE A 118 4.64 6.38 -0.95
CA PHE A 118 4.90 7.47 -0.03
C PHE A 118 4.31 8.75 -0.60
N SER A 119 3.53 9.45 0.22
CA SER A 119 2.91 10.73 -0.15
C SER A 119 3.43 11.86 0.71
N HIS A 120 3.78 13.00 0.11
CA HIS A 120 4.30 14.14 0.87
C HIS A 120 3.21 14.85 1.67
N THR A 121 2.01 14.99 1.13
CA THR A 121 0.89 15.74 1.74
C THR A 121 0.61 15.40 3.22
N PRO A 122 0.45 14.11 3.63
CA PRO A 122 0.21 13.77 5.03
C PRO A 122 1.44 13.94 5.94
N HIS A 123 2.64 14.03 5.36
CA HIS A 123 3.87 14.25 6.12
C HIS A 123 4.15 15.74 6.28
N THR A 124 4.00 16.54 5.22
CA THR A 124 4.24 18.00 5.26
C THR A 124 3.18 18.77 6.03
N SER A 125 2.03 18.15 6.32
CA SER A 125 1.04 18.72 7.24
C SER A 125 1.48 18.72 8.71
N ARG A 126 2.48 17.88 9.06
CA ARG A 126 2.98 17.73 10.44
C ARG A 126 4.46 18.00 10.59
N PHE A 127 5.24 17.87 9.51
CA PHE A 127 6.69 17.95 9.51
C PHE A 127 7.18 18.97 8.49
N ARG A 128 8.30 19.61 8.80
CA ARG A 128 9.00 20.53 7.91
C ARG A 128 9.89 19.73 6.95
N CYS A 129 10.22 20.32 5.80
CA CYS A 129 11.10 19.70 4.82
C CYS A 129 12.45 19.27 5.43
N THR A 130 12.96 20.07 6.38
CA THR A 130 14.24 19.85 7.07
C THR A 130 14.23 18.68 8.06
N ASP A 131 13.05 18.27 8.52
CA ASP A 131 12.93 17.17 9.47
C ASP A 131 13.31 15.84 8.79
N CYS A 132 13.06 15.74 7.49
CA CYS A 132 13.39 14.61 6.63
C CYS A 132 14.65 14.86 5.79
N HIS A 133 14.80 16.04 5.19
CA HIS A 133 15.88 16.35 4.26
C HIS A 133 16.93 17.28 4.87
N THR A 134 18.23 17.07 4.66
CA THR A 134 18.84 15.93 3.97
C THR A 134 19.18 14.77 4.91
N ARG A 135 18.85 14.91 6.20
CA ARG A 135 19.29 14.04 7.29
C ARG A 135 18.84 12.57 7.12
N ILE A 136 17.57 12.36 6.76
CA ILE A 136 17.00 11.01 6.54
C ILE A 136 17.06 10.67 5.05
N TYR A 137 16.64 11.61 4.21
CA TYR A 137 16.62 11.45 2.76
C TYR A 137 17.40 12.58 2.10
N GLY A 138 18.31 12.25 1.19
CA GLY A 138 18.79 13.25 0.24
C GLY A 138 17.65 13.75 -0.63
N TYR A 139 17.76 14.97 -1.15
CA TYR A 139 16.89 15.36 -2.25
C TYR A 139 17.23 14.42 -3.44
N GLY A 140 16.25 13.85 -4.16
CA GLY A 140 16.36 13.33 -5.54
C GLY A 140 17.42 12.28 -5.93
N ARG A 141 18.35 11.90 -5.06
CA ARG A 141 19.32 10.84 -5.30
C ARG A 141 18.66 9.50 -5.02
N ALA A 142 18.85 8.51 -5.90
CA ALA A 142 18.43 7.14 -5.63
C ALA A 142 19.13 6.66 -4.35
N GLN A 143 18.39 6.63 -3.25
CA GLN A 143 18.90 6.12 -1.98
C GLN A 143 19.08 4.62 -2.12
N ARG A 144 20.10 4.08 -1.46
CA ARG A 144 20.28 2.63 -1.37
C ARG A 144 18.98 2.02 -0.81
N PRO A 145 18.47 0.92 -1.39
CA PRO A 145 17.33 0.22 -0.82
C PRO A 145 17.57 -0.08 0.67
N VAL A 146 16.59 0.23 1.50
CA VAL A 146 16.64 -0.01 2.95
C VAL A 146 15.74 -1.19 3.27
N SER A 147 16.26 -2.15 4.00
CA SER A 147 15.49 -3.32 4.43
C SER A 147 14.55 -3.00 5.61
N MET A 148 13.53 -3.84 5.84
CA MET A 148 12.67 -3.72 7.03
C MET A 148 13.45 -3.88 8.34
N ASP A 149 14.53 -4.65 8.35
CA ASP A 149 15.41 -4.79 9.52
C ASP A 149 16.17 -3.48 9.80
N GLU A 150 16.72 -2.86 8.77
CA GLU A 150 17.34 -1.53 8.91
C GLU A 150 16.34 -0.46 9.33
N MET A 151 15.10 -0.50 8.81
CA MET A 151 14.02 0.38 9.28
C MET A 151 13.67 0.12 10.74
N GLY A 152 13.61 -1.14 11.18
CA GLY A 152 13.42 -1.49 12.59
C GLY A 152 14.51 -0.91 13.51
N ARG A 153 15.70 -0.62 12.98
CA ARG A 153 16.82 0.05 13.69
C ARG A 153 16.82 1.57 13.53
N GLY A 154 15.74 2.17 13.06
CA GLY A 154 15.57 3.62 12.97
C GLY A 154 16.07 4.27 11.67
N ARG A 155 16.43 3.50 10.63
CA ARG A 155 16.76 4.08 9.32
C ARG A 155 15.51 4.36 8.49
N SER A 156 15.60 5.33 7.56
CA SER A 156 14.54 5.61 6.57
C SER A 156 13.17 5.86 7.26
N CYS A 157 12.09 5.21 6.80
CA CYS A 157 10.76 5.30 7.39
C CYS A 157 10.75 5.02 8.90
N GLY A 158 11.64 4.14 9.36
CA GLY A 158 11.74 3.76 10.77
C GLY A 158 12.35 4.80 11.69
N ALA A 159 12.89 5.88 11.14
CA ALA A 159 13.29 7.05 11.94
C ALA A 159 12.09 7.68 12.68
N CYS A 160 10.86 7.45 12.19
CA CYS A 160 9.63 7.95 12.80
C CYS A 160 8.61 6.83 13.04
N HIS A 161 8.35 5.96 12.07
CA HIS A 161 7.38 4.87 12.21
C HIS A 161 7.91 3.79 13.16
N GLY A 162 7.09 3.38 14.14
CA GLY A 162 7.52 2.53 15.26
C GLY A 162 8.12 3.30 16.44
N GLN A 163 8.23 4.63 16.33
CA GLN A 163 8.63 5.52 17.42
C GLN A 163 7.58 6.63 17.57
N SER A 164 7.78 7.76 16.87
CA SER A 164 6.91 8.96 16.91
C SER A 164 5.65 8.83 16.04
N ALA A 165 5.55 7.76 15.25
CA ALA A 165 4.40 7.45 14.40
C ALA A 165 4.01 5.96 14.55
N PHE A 166 2.93 5.56 13.87
CA PHE A 166 2.42 4.20 13.94
C PHE A 166 3.49 3.14 13.60
N SER A 167 3.28 1.92 14.09
CA SER A 167 4.21 0.81 13.94
C SER A 167 4.57 0.49 12.49
N LEU A 168 5.87 0.30 12.20
CA LEU A 168 6.37 -0.21 10.92
C LEU A 168 5.77 -1.57 10.53
N PHE A 169 5.24 -2.30 11.50
CA PHE A 169 4.67 -3.63 11.29
C PHE A 169 3.19 -3.62 10.92
N SER A 170 2.58 -2.45 10.80
CA SER A 170 1.28 -2.29 10.14
C SER A 170 1.45 -2.33 8.61
N CYS A 171 1.92 -3.46 8.07
CA CYS A 171 2.42 -3.59 6.69
C CYS A 171 1.49 -2.98 5.64
N ASN A 172 0.19 -3.28 5.73
CA ASN A 172 -0.83 -2.85 4.77
C ASN A 172 -1.07 -1.32 4.75
N ARG A 173 -0.46 -0.56 5.69
CA ARG A 173 -0.49 0.90 5.67
C ARG A 173 0.50 1.53 4.70
N CYS A 174 1.52 0.78 4.30
CA CYS A 174 2.54 1.23 3.38
C CYS A 174 2.55 0.36 2.12
N HIS A 175 2.51 -0.95 2.31
CA HIS A 175 2.50 -1.91 1.24
C HIS A 175 1.10 -2.15 0.70
N GLN A 176 0.99 -2.23 -0.62
CA GLN A 176 -0.30 -2.48 -1.27
C GLN A 176 -0.67 -3.96 -1.32
N LYS A 177 0.32 -4.86 -1.34
CA LYS A 177 0.10 -6.28 -1.22
C LYS A 177 -0.10 -6.67 0.24
N SER A 178 -1.13 -7.46 0.52
CA SER A 178 -1.26 -8.10 1.82
C SER A 178 -0.10 -9.08 2.04
N TYR A 179 0.53 -8.95 3.19
CA TYR A 179 1.57 -9.90 3.64
C TYR A 179 1.00 -11.03 4.48
N ASP A 180 -0.27 -10.96 4.83
CA ASP A 180 -0.96 -12.06 5.51
C ASP A 180 -1.08 -13.26 4.57
N ALA A 181 -0.85 -14.45 5.10
CA ALA A 181 -0.85 -15.68 4.33
C ALA A 181 -2.20 -16.38 4.49
N SER A 182 -2.78 -16.83 3.38
CA SER A 182 -3.97 -17.68 3.40
C SER A 182 -3.63 -19.01 2.73
N TYR A 183 -3.89 -20.09 3.45
CA TYR A 183 -3.62 -21.44 3.00
C TYR A 183 -4.95 -22.15 2.83
N ARG A 184 -5.22 -22.66 1.62
CA ARG A 184 -6.36 -23.55 1.43
C ARG A 184 -6.01 -24.92 2.00
N VAL A 185 -6.52 -25.23 3.18
CA VAL A 185 -6.32 -26.53 3.82
C VAL A 185 -7.56 -27.38 3.55
N VAL A 186 -7.43 -28.36 2.67
CA VAL A 186 -8.51 -29.33 2.43
C VAL A 186 -8.36 -30.45 3.47
N PRO A 187 -9.39 -30.82 4.25
CA PRO A 187 -10.81 -30.43 4.12
C PRO A 187 -11.28 -29.28 5.05
N THR A 188 -10.42 -28.77 5.94
CA THR A 188 -10.80 -27.86 7.04
C THR A 188 -11.04 -26.40 6.64
N GLY A 189 -11.13 -26.10 5.35
CA GLY A 189 -11.27 -24.74 4.84
C GLY A 189 -9.97 -23.91 4.88
N PRO A 190 -10.03 -22.64 4.49
CA PRO A 190 -8.87 -21.77 4.50
C PRO A 190 -8.39 -21.50 5.93
N VAL A 191 -7.08 -21.57 6.15
CA VAL A 191 -6.40 -21.11 7.35
C VAL A 191 -5.74 -19.79 7.01
N THR A 192 -6.03 -18.75 7.79
CA THR A 192 -5.42 -17.42 7.61
C THR A 192 -4.40 -17.17 8.71
N PHE A 193 -3.23 -16.68 8.31
CA PHE A 193 -2.17 -16.22 9.18
C PHE A 193 -2.01 -14.71 9.01
N SER A 194 -2.20 -13.97 10.11
CA SER A 194 -2.05 -12.52 10.12
C SER A 194 -0.75 -12.07 10.79
N HIS A 195 0.03 -11.25 10.11
CA HIS A 195 1.27 -10.68 10.65
C HIS A 195 1.00 -9.64 11.75
N GLY A 196 -0.15 -8.95 11.74
CA GLY A 196 -0.48 -7.91 12.73
C GLY A 196 -0.23 -8.31 14.20
N PRO A 197 -0.85 -9.38 14.72
CA PRO A 197 -0.61 -9.84 16.09
C PRO A 197 0.80 -10.42 16.29
N HIS A 198 1.39 -11.04 15.27
CA HIS A 198 2.68 -11.72 15.36
C HIS A 198 3.88 -10.76 15.27
N ALA A 199 3.71 -9.62 14.64
CA ALA A 199 4.79 -8.65 14.44
C ALA A 199 5.07 -7.78 15.68
N LYS A 200 4.39 -8.05 16.79
CA LYS A 200 4.78 -7.58 18.13
C LYS A 200 6.00 -8.34 18.68
N LEU A 201 6.31 -9.51 18.12
CA LEU A 201 7.52 -10.26 18.47
C LEU A 201 8.77 -9.54 17.92
N PRO A 202 9.92 -9.64 18.61
CA PRO A 202 11.10 -8.85 18.28
C PRO A 202 11.70 -9.26 16.93
N GLY A 203 11.39 -8.46 15.90
CA GLY A 203 12.01 -8.50 14.58
C GLY A 203 11.53 -9.64 13.67
N CYS A 204 11.61 -9.41 12.36
CA CYS A 204 11.28 -10.43 11.36
C CYS A 204 12.15 -11.69 11.48
N GLY A 205 13.36 -11.54 12.06
CA GLY A 205 14.33 -12.62 12.30
C GLY A 205 13.81 -13.72 13.22
N ALA A 206 12.85 -13.41 14.10
CA ALA A 206 12.26 -14.40 15.00
C ALA A 206 11.54 -15.54 14.25
N CYS A 207 11.07 -15.27 13.02
CA CYS A 207 10.37 -16.22 12.18
C CYS A 207 11.08 -16.46 10.85
N HIS A 208 11.64 -15.42 10.24
CA HIS A 208 12.24 -15.47 8.92
C HIS A 208 13.78 -15.44 8.96
N PRO A 209 14.47 -16.26 8.16
CA PRO A 209 13.93 -17.32 7.30
C PRO A 209 13.70 -18.65 8.06
N HIS A 210 14.11 -18.72 9.33
CA HIS A 210 14.31 -19.97 10.06
C HIS A 210 13.06 -20.85 10.19
N LEU A 211 11.90 -20.26 10.49
CA LEU A 211 10.61 -20.97 10.56
C LEU A 211 9.83 -20.83 9.26
N PHE A 212 9.89 -19.66 8.64
CA PHE A 212 9.18 -19.34 7.41
C PHE A 212 10.08 -18.60 6.44
N ASN A 213 10.02 -18.92 5.16
CA ASN A 213 10.64 -18.15 4.10
C ASN A 213 9.78 -16.92 3.75
N LYS A 214 10.44 -15.86 3.28
CA LYS A 214 9.76 -14.71 2.66
C LYS A 214 9.26 -15.14 1.28
N GLY A 215 8.02 -15.62 1.20
CA GLY A 215 7.40 -16.13 -0.03
C GLY A 215 6.82 -17.53 0.14
N LYS A 216 7.07 -18.42 -0.83
CA LYS A 216 6.52 -19.78 -0.79
C LYS A 216 7.15 -20.58 0.34
N ASN A 217 6.29 -21.15 1.17
CA ASN A 217 6.65 -22.06 2.25
C ASN A 217 6.14 -23.47 1.92
N ARG A 218 6.86 -24.49 2.36
CA ARG A 218 6.38 -25.87 2.26
C ARG A 218 5.21 -26.06 3.24
N PRO A 219 4.10 -26.69 2.84
CA PRO A 219 3.02 -27.04 3.76
C PRO A 219 3.56 -27.90 4.91
N SER A 220 3.04 -27.69 6.12
CA SER A 220 3.34 -28.50 7.30
C SER A 220 2.07 -29.20 7.78
N SER A 221 2.21 -30.46 8.20
CA SER A 221 1.11 -31.21 8.81
C SER A 221 0.92 -30.85 10.29
N MET A 222 -0.26 -31.16 10.86
CA MET A 222 -0.49 -31.03 12.32
C MET A 222 0.52 -31.86 13.12
N MET A 223 0.84 -33.08 12.68
CA MET A 223 1.86 -33.92 13.32
C MET A 223 3.26 -33.28 13.31
N GLU A 224 3.61 -32.53 12.26
CA GLU A 224 4.87 -31.77 12.26
C GLU A 224 4.81 -30.55 13.17
N MET A 225 3.65 -29.89 13.26
CA MET A 225 3.44 -28.76 14.16
C MET A 225 3.52 -29.20 15.63
N GLU A 226 2.91 -30.31 16.01
CA GLU A 226 3.04 -30.91 17.35
C GLU A 226 4.51 -31.20 17.71
N LYS A 227 5.37 -31.49 16.73
CA LYS A 227 6.81 -31.67 16.89
C LYS A 227 7.61 -30.35 16.91
N GLY A 228 6.95 -29.21 17.01
CA GLY A 228 7.59 -27.90 17.10
C GLY A 228 7.98 -27.26 15.77
N ARG A 229 7.49 -27.75 14.63
CA ARG A 229 7.74 -27.12 13.31
C ARG A 229 6.65 -26.10 12.97
N SER A 230 6.97 -25.15 12.08
CA SER A 230 6.00 -24.17 11.56
C SER A 230 5.26 -23.45 12.70
N CYS A 231 3.92 -23.38 12.68
CA CYS A 231 3.10 -22.75 13.73
C CYS A 231 3.38 -23.33 15.12
N GLY A 232 3.61 -24.64 15.20
CA GLY A 232 3.87 -25.34 16.47
C GLY A 232 5.23 -25.02 17.11
N ALA A 233 6.12 -24.31 16.42
CA ALA A 233 7.33 -23.75 17.06
C ALA A 233 6.98 -22.81 18.23
N CYS A 234 5.77 -22.22 18.22
CA CYS A 234 5.27 -21.38 19.31
C CYS A 234 3.93 -21.90 19.88
N HIS A 235 3.03 -22.37 19.02
CA HIS A 235 1.70 -22.85 19.41
C HIS A 235 1.79 -24.30 19.92
N THR A 236 2.29 -24.51 21.13
CA THR A 236 2.37 -25.82 21.81
C THR A 236 1.93 -25.74 23.27
N GLY A 237 1.18 -24.68 23.61
CA GLY A 237 0.78 -24.38 24.99
C GLY A 237 1.89 -23.75 25.84
N ARG A 238 3.17 -23.85 25.43
CA ARG A 238 4.31 -23.32 26.21
C ARG A 238 4.59 -21.83 25.96
N ARG A 239 4.59 -21.40 24.70
CA ARG A 239 4.91 -20.02 24.31
C ARG A 239 3.69 -19.25 23.81
N ALA A 240 2.76 -19.94 23.18
CA ALA A 240 1.46 -19.43 22.75
C ALA A 240 0.38 -20.50 23.00
N PHE A 241 -0.87 -20.20 22.64
CA PHE A 241 -1.97 -21.16 22.78
C PHE A 241 -1.69 -22.48 22.05
N ASP A 242 -2.32 -23.54 22.54
CA ASP A 242 -2.13 -24.92 22.06
C ASP A 242 -2.83 -25.20 20.72
N LEU A 243 -2.30 -26.14 19.93
CA LEU A 243 -2.86 -26.54 18.62
C LEU A 243 -4.23 -27.22 18.72
N ASN A 244 -4.63 -27.67 19.91
CA ASN A 244 -5.90 -28.32 20.14
C ASN A 244 -7.10 -27.35 20.09
N ASP A 245 -6.88 -26.03 20.13
CA ASP A 245 -7.94 -25.06 19.84
C ASP A 245 -8.07 -24.83 18.32
N CYS A 246 -8.58 -25.85 17.65
CA CYS A 246 -8.73 -25.92 16.19
C CYS A 246 -9.37 -24.66 15.61
N SER A 247 -10.36 -24.10 16.31
CA SER A 247 -11.19 -22.98 15.87
C SER A 247 -10.41 -21.67 15.68
N ARG A 248 -9.26 -21.52 16.35
CA ARG A 248 -8.41 -20.33 16.23
C ARG A 248 -7.72 -20.19 14.89
N CYS A 249 -7.59 -21.30 14.16
CA CYS A 249 -6.90 -21.32 12.86
C CYS A 249 -7.78 -21.91 11.75
N HIS A 250 -8.54 -22.95 12.06
CA HIS A 250 -9.39 -23.64 11.10
C HIS A 250 -10.82 -23.13 11.18
N MET A 251 -11.38 -22.78 10.02
CA MET A 251 -12.80 -22.46 9.89
C MET A 251 -13.57 -23.68 9.40
N ALA A 252 -14.38 -24.27 10.28
CA ALA A 252 -15.23 -25.38 9.94
C ALA A 252 -16.35 -24.91 8.98
N GLY A 253 -16.19 -25.18 7.67
CA GLY A 253 -17.10 -24.74 6.63
C GLY A 253 -18.29 -25.67 6.40
N LYS A 254 -19.16 -25.32 5.44
CA LYS A 254 -20.17 -26.24 4.90
C LYS A 254 -19.50 -27.31 4.03
N ILE A 255 -19.77 -28.58 4.32
CA ILE A 255 -19.36 -29.72 3.51
C ILE A 255 -20.51 -30.10 2.59
N VAL A 256 -20.21 -30.36 1.31
CA VAL A 256 -21.18 -30.91 0.34
C VAL A 256 -20.65 -32.25 -0.14
N MET A 257 -21.43 -33.31 0.08
CA MET A 257 -21.09 -34.69 -0.25
C MET A 257 -21.92 -35.15 -1.45
N LYS A 258 -21.26 -35.62 -2.51
CA LYS A 258 -21.94 -36.21 -3.67
C LYS A 258 -22.35 -37.64 -3.34
N VAL A 259 -23.64 -37.94 -3.47
CA VAL A 259 -24.19 -39.29 -3.28
C VAL A 259 -24.54 -39.87 -4.65
N LYS A 260 -24.06 -41.07 -4.96
CA LYS A 260 -24.40 -41.73 -6.22
C LYS A 260 -25.87 -42.16 -6.18
N GLY A 261 -26.67 -41.70 -7.15
CA GLY A 261 -28.10 -42.06 -7.23
C GLY A 261 -29.02 -41.25 -6.31
N SER A 262 -28.56 -40.13 -5.74
CA SER A 262 -29.37 -39.21 -4.93
C SER A 262 -28.85 -37.77 -5.06
N THR A 263 -29.60 -36.78 -4.56
CA THR A 263 -29.13 -35.40 -4.51
C THR A 263 -27.99 -35.25 -3.49
N PRO A 264 -27.09 -34.26 -3.68
CA PRO A 264 -25.99 -34.02 -2.75
C PRO A 264 -26.46 -33.80 -1.32
N VAL A 265 -25.65 -34.25 -0.36
CA VAL A 265 -25.91 -34.02 1.07
C VAL A 265 -25.07 -32.85 1.55
N THR A 266 -25.72 -31.89 2.18
CA THR A 266 -25.12 -30.73 2.82
C THR A 266 -24.94 -30.99 4.32
N PHE A 267 -23.73 -30.78 4.83
CA PHE A 267 -23.44 -30.76 6.27
C PHE A 267 -22.83 -29.41 6.68
N PRO A 268 -23.58 -28.55 7.41
CA PRO A 268 -23.04 -27.30 7.95
C PRO A 268 -22.44 -27.51 9.35
N HIS A 269 -21.18 -27.13 9.55
CA HIS A 269 -20.57 -27.21 10.88
C HIS A 269 -21.16 -26.21 11.89
N ALA A 270 -21.65 -25.05 11.45
CA ALA A 270 -22.12 -23.99 12.34
C ALA A 270 -23.16 -24.46 13.39
N PRO A 271 -24.29 -25.11 13.03
CA PRO A 271 -25.25 -25.59 14.03
C PRO A 271 -24.70 -26.73 14.91
N HIS A 272 -23.74 -27.52 14.42
CA HIS A 272 -23.14 -28.61 15.18
C HIS A 272 -22.12 -28.09 16.20
N THR A 273 -21.24 -27.20 15.77
CA THR A 273 -20.20 -26.57 16.61
C THR A 273 -20.77 -25.59 17.63
N ALA A 274 -22.03 -25.18 17.48
CA ALA A 274 -22.76 -24.43 18.50
C ALA A 274 -23.07 -25.27 19.76
N LYS A 275 -23.13 -26.61 19.63
CA LYS A 275 -23.49 -27.53 20.73
C LYS A 275 -22.39 -28.54 21.06
N TYR A 276 -21.56 -28.90 20.08
CA TYR A 276 -20.57 -29.97 20.19
C TYR A 276 -19.16 -29.46 19.88
N GLY A 277 -18.17 -29.96 20.62
CA GLY A 277 -16.75 -29.72 20.37
C GLY A 277 -16.23 -30.54 19.18
N CYS A 278 -15.07 -30.16 18.65
CA CYS A 278 -14.45 -30.87 17.52
C CYS A 278 -14.22 -32.36 17.83
N THR A 279 -13.86 -32.68 19.07
CA THR A 279 -13.52 -34.03 19.54
C THR A 279 -14.73 -34.96 19.69
N ASP A 280 -15.94 -34.41 19.79
CA ASP A 280 -17.18 -35.20 19.88
C ASP A 280 -17.44 -35.96 18.57
N CYS A 281 -16.99 -35.37 17.47
CA CYS A 281 -17.09 -35.93 16.12
C CYS A 281 -15.75 -36.48 15.62
N HIS A 282 -14.67 -35.73 15.82
CA HIS A 282 -13.36 -36.03 15.24
C HIS A 282 -12.38 -36.61 16.26
N PRO A 283 -11.53 -37.57 15.86
CA PRO A 283 -11.51 -38.27 14.59
C PRO A 283 -12.46 -39.48 14.56
N ARG A 284 -13.16 -39.76 15.68
CA ARG A 284 -13.83 -41.04 15.94
C ARG A 284 -14.97 -41.34 14.98
N LEU A 285 -15.91 -40.41 14.81
CA LEU A 285 -17.04 -40.55 13.89
C LEU A 285 -16.65 -40.11 12.48
N PHE A 286 -15.89 -39.02 12.39
CA PHE A 286 -15.43 -38.46 11.13
C PHE A 286 -13.93 -38.23 11.20
N ARG A 287 -13.16 -38.84 10.28
CA ARG A 287 -11.72 -38.62 10.25
C ARG A 287 -11.38 -37.25 9.67
N LEU A 288 -10.45 -36.54 10.30
CA LEU A 288 -9.85 -35.32 9.76
C LEU A 288 -8.85 -35.68 8.63
N GLY A 289 -8.78 -34.85 7.58
CA GLY A 289 -7.77 -34.98 6.50
C GLY A 289 -8.25 -35.64 5.20
N TYR A 290 -7.33 -35.83 4.24
CA TYR A 290 -7.55 -36.48 2.92
C TYR A 290 -7.65 -38.01 3.08
N VAL A 291 -8.64 -38.46 3.84
CA VAL A 291 -8.99 -39.88 3.89
C VAL A 291 -10.25 -40.03 3.05
N LYS A 292 -10.18 -40.82 1.96
CA LYS A 292 -11.38 -41.27 1.26
C LYS A 292 -12.23 -41.99 2.30
N GLN A 293 -13.27 -41.31 2.78
CA GLN A 293 -14.20 -41.91 3.72
C GLN A 293 -14.85 -43.09 2.98
N ARG A 294 -14.99 -44.23 3.66
CA ARG A 294 -15.82 -45.30 3.13
C ARG A 294 -17.24 -44.72 3.00
N GLY A 295 -17.86 -44.94 1.84
CA GLY A 295 -19.26 -44.56 1.64
C GLY A 295 -20.10 -45.22 2.73
N ILE A 296 -20.88 -44.40 3.42
CA ILE A 296 -21.82 -44.85 4.44
C ILE A 296 -23.19 -45.03 3.79
N THR A 297 -23.90 -46.10 4.09
CA THR A 297 -25.29 -46.30 3.65
C THR A 297 -26.27 -45.75 4.69
N MET A 298 -27.52 -45.50 4.29
CA MET A 298 -28.59 -45.16 5.23
C MET A 298 -28.77 -46.25 6.30
N GLU A 299 -28.69 -47.52 5.90
CA GLU A 299 -28.76 -48.67 6.82
C GLU A 299 -27.64 -48.64 7.86
N GLN A 300 -26.41 -48.28 7.47
CA GLN A 300 -25.32 -48.11 8.42
C GLN A 300 -25.54 -46.93 9.37
N MET A 301 -26.20 -45.86 8.91
CA MET A 301 -26.58 -44.76 9.77
C MET A 301 -27.65 -45.18 10.78
N ASP A 302 -28.63 -45.97 10.36
CA ASP A 302 -29.63 -46.56 11.28
C ASP A 302 -29.00 -47.49 12.34
N GLN A 303 -27.81 -48.02 12.09
CA GLN A 303 -27.00 -48.80 13.05
C GLN A 303 -26.10 -47.91 13.94
N GLY A 304 -26.29 -46.59 13.96
CA GLY A 304 -25.53 -45.67 14.81
C GLY A 304 -24.16 -45.26 14.26
N LYS A 305 -23.89 -45.46 12.96
CA LYS A 305 -22.62 -45.02 12.33
C LYS A 305 -22.79 -43.66 11.68
N SER A 306 -21.69 -42.91 11.53
CA SER A 306 -21.69 -41.59 10.87
C SER A 306 -22.74 -40.65 11.49
N CYS A 307 -23.59 -39.99 10.68
CA CYS A 307 -24.64 -39.09 11.13
C CYS A 307 -25.59 -39.75 12.13
N GLY A 308 -25.91 -41.03 11.92
CA GLY A 308 -26.83 -41.77 12.78
C GLY A 308 -26.28 -42.08 14.18
N ALA A 309 -25.00 -41.78 14.45
CA ALA A 309 -24.47 -41.82 15.82
C ALA A 309 -25.15 -40.81 16.77
N CYS A 310 -25.77 -39.77 16.20
CA CYS A 310 -26.55 -38.77 16.94
C CYS A 310 -27.94 -38.54 16.31
N HIS A 311 -28.13 -38.78 15.02
CA HIS A 311 -29.43 -38.70 14.35
C HIS A 311 -30.21 -40.00 14.54
N ASP A 312 -30.67 -40.25 15.77
CA ASP A 312 -31.16 -41.54 16.28
C ASP A 312 -32.51 -41.47 17.04
N ASP A 313 -33.26 -40.37 16.89
CA ASP A 313 -34.49 -40.04 17.64
C ASP A 313 -34.31 -39.66 19.11
N THR A 314 -33.11 -39.82 19.67
CA THR A 314 -32.85 -39.51 21.08
C THR A 314 -31.96 -38.28 21.23
N THR A 315 -30.88 -38.21 20.44
CA THR A 315 -29.88 -37.14 20.51
C THR A 315 -30.21 -36.01 19.53
N ALA A 316 -30.74 -36.37 18.36
CA ALA A 316 -31.25 -35.47 17.33
C ALA A 316 -32.33 -36.20 16.49
N PHE A 317 -32.94 -35.49 15.53
CA PHE A 317 -33.90 -36.10 14.61
C PHE A 317 -33.26 -37.27 13.83
N ASN A 318 -34.00 -38.36 13.60
CA ASN A 318 -33.46 -39.54 12.91
C ASN A 318 -33.09 -39.32 11.43
N THR A 319 -32.33 -40.27 10.88
CA THR A 319 -31.95 -40.33 9.45
C THR A 319 -33.02 -40.91 8.53
N ARG A 320 -34.10 -41.51 9.05
CA ARG A 320 -35.13 -42.19 8.25
C ARG A 320 -36.17 -41.24 7.66
N PHE A 321 -36.40 -40.11 8.31
CA PHE A 321 -37.38 -39.09 7.92
C PHE A 321 -36.72 -37.73 7.74
N ASN A 322 -37.47 -36.75 7.20
CA ASN A 322 -37.00 -35.37 6.98
C ASN A 322 -35.78 -35.28 6.04
N CYS A 323 -35.78 -36.06 4.96
CA CYS A 323 -34.64 -36.19 4.04
C CYS A 323 -34.14 -34.84 3.49
N HIS A 324 -35.05 -33.88 3.27
CA HIS A 324 -34.77 -32.51 2.82
C HIS A 324 -33.87 -31.70 3.77
N ARG A 325 -33.70 -32.13 5.02
CA ARG A 325 -32.81 -31.44 5.98
C ARG A 325 -31.33 -31.69 5.73
N CYS A 326 -31.02 -32.77 5.02
CA CYS A 326 -29.64 -33.16 4.71
C CYS A 326 -29.39 -33.16 3.21
N HIS A 327 -30.35 -33.66 2.43
CA HIS A 327 -30.25 -33.71 0.99
C HIS A 327 -30.75 -32.40 0.37
N ASP A 328 -29.97 -31.85 -0.55
CA ASP A 328 -30.33 -30.68 -1.35
C ASP A 328 -31.37 -31.10 -2.41
N MET A 329 -32.61 -31.36 -1.96
CA MET A 329 -33.77 -31.78 -2.77
C MET A 329 -34.58 -30.60 -3.28
#